data_AF-A0AAU4IH31-F1
#
_entry.id   AF-A0AAU4IH31-F1
#
_cell.length_a   1.000
_cell.length_b   1.000
_cell.length_c   1.000
_cell.angle_alpha   90.00
_cell.angle_beta   90.00
_cell.angle_gamma   90.00
#
_symmetry.space_group_name_H-M   'P 1'
#
loop_
_entity.id
_entity.type
_entity.pdbx_description
1 polymer ?
#
loop_
_entity_poly.entity_id
_entity_poly.type
_entity_poly.pdbx_seq_one_letter_code
_entity_poly.pdbx_strand_id
1 'polypeptide(L)' 'MAPPITPHPLPALSTLTEQQVRGTACVYCGIHLDNGDAVDLGERPISRAGQRSRWFPRACPQHGTAA' A
#
# COMPACT_ATOMS: atom_id res chain seq x y z
N MET A 1 -26.82 0.23 -8.70
CA MET A 1 -26.36 -0.38 -7.44
C MET A 1 -24.85 -0.46 -7.53
N ALA A 2 -24.13 0.48 -6.91
CA ALA A 2 -22.67 0.47 -6.91
C ALA A 2 -22.19 -0.72 -6.06
N PRO A 3 -21.18 -1.50 -6.49
CA PRO A 3 -20.63 -2.58 -5.67
C PRO A 3 -20.10 -2.00 -4.35
N PRO A 4 -20.21 -2.73 -3.22
CA PRO A 4 -19.60 -2.28 -1.97
C PRO A 4 -18.09 -2.17 -2.22
N ILE A 5 -17.59 -0.93 -2.20
CA ILE A 5 -16.15 -0.62 -2.13
C ILE A 5 -15.65 -1.21 -0.82
N THR A 6 -15.29 -2.49 -0.88
CA THR A 6 -14.75 -3.21 0.25
C THR A 6 -13.31 -2.71 0.36
N PRO A 7 -12.93 -2.01 1.44
CA PRO A 7 -11.56 -1.54 1.58
C PRO A 7 -10.67 -2.78 1.52
N HIS A 8 -9.86 -2.89 0.46
CA HIS A 8 -8.99 -4.04 0.30
C HIS A 8 -8.02 -4.04 1.48
N PRO A 9 -8.03 -5.08 2.34
CA PRO A 9 -7.16 -5.08 3.50
C PRO A 9 -5.71 -5.04 3.03
N LEU A 10 -4.93 -4.16 3.65
CA LEU A 10 -3.50 -4.05 3.32
C LEU A 10 -2.81 -5.39 3.57
N PRO A 11 -1.94 -5.85 2.66
CA PRO A 11 -1.17 -7.06 2.87
C PRO A 11 -0.29 -6.96 4.12
N ALA A 12 -0.01 -8.10 4.74
CA ALA A 12 0.89 -8.16 5.87
C ALA A 12 2.29 -7.70 5.46
N LEU A 13 2.94 -6.86 6.28
CA LEU A 13 4.30 -6.39 6.01
C LEU A 13 5.31 -7.53 5.80
N SER A 14 5.09 -8.68 6.43
CA SER A 14 5.94 -9.86 6.31
C SER A 14 5.87 -10.53 4.93
N THR A 15 4.80 -10.30 4.17
CA THR A 15 4.62 -10.83 2.81
C THR A 15 5.07 -9.84 1.74
N LEU A 16 5.48 -8.63 2.14
CA LEU A 16 5.90 -7.58 1.24
C LEU A 16 7.41 -7.56 1.06
N THR A 17 7.82 -7.26 -0.16
CA THR A 17 9.22 -6.94 -0.45
C THR A 17 9.60 -5.58 0.14
N GLU A 18 10.89 -5.35 0.36
CA GLU A 18 11.37 -4.04 0.84
C GLU A 18 10.91 -2.88 -0.03
N GLN A 19 10.80 -3.09 -1.35
CA GLN A 19 10.32 -2.08 -2.30
C GLN A 19 8.87 -1.69 -2.02
N GLN A 20 8.01 -2.68 -1.75
CA GLN A 20 6.61 -2.44 -1.41
C GLN A 20 6.46 -1.78 -0.03
N VAL A 21 7.27 -2.19 0.95
CA VAL A 21 7.27 -1.57 2.28
C VAL A 21 7.74 -0.12 2.21
N ARG A 22 8.74 0.19 1.36
CA ARG A 22 9.22 1.57 1.13
C ARG A 22 8.28 2.42 0.28
N GLY A 23 7.30 1.81 -0.39
CA GLY A 23 6.38 2.51 -1.29
C GLY A 23 6.95 2.79 -2.68
N THR A 24 8.03 2.13 -3.10
CA THR A 24 8.56 2.19 -4.48
C THR A 24 7.89 1.16 -5.39
N ALA A 25 7.11 0.24 -4.82
CA ALA A 25 6.32 -0.74 -5.54
C ALA A 25 4.90 -0.81 -4.97
N CYS A 26 3.94 -1.17 -5.82
CA CYS A 26 2.54 -1.32 -5.44
C CYS A 26 2.43 -2.37 -4.33
N VAL A 27 1.80 -1.97 -3.22
CA VAL A 27 1.61 -2.85 -2.06
C VAL A 27 0.83 -4.12 -2.43
N TYR A 28 -0.06 -4.07 -3.42
CA TYR A 28 -0.89 -5.21 -3.84
C TYR A 28 -0.22 -6.10 -4.89
N CYS A 29 0.27 -5.53 -6.01
CA CYS A 29 0.76 -6.31 -7.14
C CYS A 29 2.30 -6.30 -7.32
N GLY A 30 3.02 -5.47 -6.56
CA GLY A 30 4.48 -5.41 -6.61
C GLY A 30 5.08 -4.72 -7.83
N ILE A 31 4.27 -4.15 -8.74
CA ILE A 31 4.77 -3.35 -9.86
C ILE A 31 5.51 -2.12 -9.35
N HIS A 32 6.60 -1.74 -10.02
CA HIS A 32 7.30 -0.50 -9.71
C HIS A 32 6.37 0.70 -9.88
N LEU A 33 6.39 1.62 -8.92
CA LEU A 33 5.62 2.85 -8.97
C LEU A 33 6.53 3.98 -9.40
N ASP A 34 6.20 4.64 -10.51
CA ASP A 34 6.80 5.93 -10.84
C ASP A 34 6.18 7.04 -9.99
N ASN A 35 6.87 8.19 -9.87
CA ASN A 35 6.40 9.32 -9.08
C ASN A 35 5.02 9.85 -9.53
N GLY A 36 4.66 9.67 -10.81
CA GLY A 36 3.37 10.11 -11.35
C GLY A 36 2.18 9.17 -11.06
N ASP A 37 2.42 7.88 -10.86
CA ASP A 37 1.37 6.85 -10.80
C ASP A 37 1.17 6.29 -9.38
N ALA A 38 2.00 6.70 -8.42
CA ALA A 38 1.91 6.23 -7.06
C ALA A 38 0.73 6.87 -6.31
N VAL A 39 -0.29 6.07 -5.99
CA VAL A 39 -1.41 6.47 -5.14
C VAL A 39 -1.07 6.19 -3.68
N ASP A 40 -1.09 7.21 -2.84
CA ASP A 40 -0.88 7.06 -1.41
C ASP A 40 -2.17 6.54 -0.73
N LEU A 41 -2.06 5.44 0.02
CA LEU A 41 -3.19 4.83 0.73
C LEU A 41 -3.35 5.35 2.17
N GLY A 42 -2.62 6.41 2.51
CA GLY A 42 -2.61 7.04 3.83
C GLY A 42 -1.65 6.37 4.81
N GLU A 43 -1.32 7.10 5.87
CA GLU A 43 -0.43 6.59 6.92
C GLU A 43 -1.08 5.45 7.72
N ARG A 44 -0.29 4.42 8.00
CA ARG A 44 -0.68 3.27 8.80
C ARG A 44 0.31 3.09 9.94
N PRO A 45 -0.14 3.01 11.20
CA PRO A 45 0.72 2.66 12.31
C PRO A 45 1.12 1.19 12.18
N ILE A 46 2.42 0.93 12.21
CA ILE A 46 2.97 -0.42 12.15
C ILE A 46 3.93 -0.64 13.32
N SER A 47 4.07 -1.89 13.73
CA SER A 47 5.08 -2.29 14.69
C SER A 47 6.14 -3.10 13.95
N ARG A 48 7.35 -2.55 13.78
CA ARG A 48 8.47 -3.24 13.15
C ARG A 48 9.57 -3.42 14.17
N ALA A 49 10.00 -4.67 14.39
CA ALA A 49 11.04 -5.02 15.36
C ALA A 49 10.77 -4.45 16.79
N GLY A 50 9.51 -4.45 17.23
CA GLY A 50 9.11 -3.93 18.54
C GLY A 50 9.03 -2.40 18.63
N GLN A 51 9.35 -1.67 17.56
CA GLN A 51 9.22 -0.22 17.48
C GLN A 51 7.96 0.17 16.72
N ARG A 52 7.23 1.17 17.24
CA ARG A 52 6.12 1.79 16.50
C ARG A 52 6.70 2.68 15.41
N SER A 53 6.35 2.40 14.17
CA SER A 53 6.75 3.17 13.01
C SER A 53 5.51 3.55 12.19
N ARG A 54 5.66 4.56 11.35
CA ARG A 54 4.62 4.93 10.39
C ARG A 54 4.97 4.33 9.05
N TRP A 55 3.99 3.68 8.44
CA TRP A 55 4.10 3.12 7.11
C TRP A 55 3.18 3.89 6.18
N PHE A 56 3.69 4.23 5.00
CA PHE A 56 2.95 4.95 3.96
C PHE A 56 2.80 4.02 2.75
N PRO A 57 1.87 3.05 2.81
CA PRO A 57 1.65 2.12 1.72
C PRO A 57 1.19 2.86 0.46
N ARG A 58 1.85 2.58 -0.66
CA ARG A 58 1.46 3.10 -1.97
C ARG A 58 0.92 2.00 -2.88
N ALA A 59 -0.06 2.35 -3.69
CA ALA A 59 -0.64 1.48 -4.71
C ALA A 59 -0.47 2.09 -6.09
N CYS A 60 -0.57 1.27 -7.13
CA CYS A 60 -0.73 1.77 -8.49
C CYS A 60 -2.16 2.28 -8.71
N PRO A 61 -2.43 3.08 -9.76
CA PRO A 61 -3.74 3.70 -9.98
C PRO A 61 -4.87 2.68 -10.03
N GLN A 62 -4.61 1.49 -10.60
CA GLN A 62 -5.56 0.40 -10.66
C GLN A 62 -6.03 -0.12 -9.29
N HIS A 63 -5.16 -0.09 -8.27
CA HIS A 63 -5.48 -0.59 -6.92
C HIS A 63 -5.64 0.52 -5.87
N GLY A 64 -5.23 1.75 -6.19
CA GLY A 64 -5.32 2.92 -5.31
C GLY A 64 -6.59 3.73 -5.52
N THR A 65 -7.30 3.54 -6.63
CA THR A 65 -8.58 4.21 -6.87
C THR A 65 -9.65 3.57 -6.00
N ALA A 66 -9.97 4.18 -4.85
CA ALA A 66 -11.31 4.04 -4.30
C ALA A 66 -12.25 4.75 -5.29
N ALA A 67 -13.10 3.97 -5.94
CA ALA A 67 -14.17 4.48 -6.80
C ALA A 67 -15.06 5.47 -6.05
#